data_AF-A0A5J5CMN3-F1
#
_entry.id   AF-A0A5J5CMN3-F1
#
_cell.length_a   1.000
_cell.length_b   1.000
_cell.length_c   1.000
_cell.angle_alpha   90.00
_cell.angle_beta   90.00
_cell.angle_gamma   90.00
#
_symmetry.space_group_name_H-M   'P 1'
#
loop_
_entity.id
_entity.type
_entity.pdbx_description
1 polymer ?
#
loop_
_entity_poly.entity_id
_entity_poly.type
_entity_poly.pdbx_seq_one_letter_code
_entity_poly.pdbx_strand_id
1 'polypeptide(L)'
;VDLSKDGQHWESLKDEERYFISHVLAFFAASDGIVNENLVERFTQEVQVTEARCFYGFQIAMENIHSEMYSLLINTYIKKPAE
;
A
#
# COMPACT_ATOMS: atom_id res chain seq x y z
N VAL A 1 -9.70 -4.41 -7.99
CA VAL A 1 -10.49 -4.57 -6.74
C VAL A 1 -11.73 -3.69 -6.89
N ASP A 2 -12.94 -4.24 -6.69
CA ASP A 2 -14.18 -3.45 -6.76
C ASP A 2 -14.46 -2.84 -5.37
N LEU A 3 -14.43 -1.50 -5.30
CA LEU A 3 -14.66 -0.72 -4.08
C LEU A 3 -16.02 0.02 -4.10
N SER A 4 -16.87 -0.26 -5.07
CA SER A 4 -18.10 0.51 -5.33
C SER A 4 -19.09 0.54 -4.15
N LYS A 5 -19.06 -0.49 -3.29
CA LYS A 5 -19.96 -0.64 -2.14
C LYS A 5 -19.34 -0.18 -0.82
N ASP A 6 -18.02 -0.04 -0.78
CA ASP A 6 -17.29 0.13 0.47
C ASP A 6 -17.53 1.50 1.11
N GLY A 7 -17.91 2.51 0.32
CA GLY A 7 -18.28 3.82 0.85
C GLY A 7 -19.43 3.75 1.87
N GLN A 8 -20.43 2.91 1.63
CA GLN A 8 -21.55 2.74 2.56
C GLN A 8 -21.13 2.03 3.86
N HIS A 9 -20.22 1.06 3.76
CA HIS A 9 -19.66 0.39 4.93
C HIS A 9 -18.74 1.32 5.72
N TRP A 10 -17.94 2.14 5.04
CA TRP A 10 -17.10 3.13 5.68
C TRP A 10 -17.91 4.13 6.52
N GLU A 11 -19.03 4.61 5.97
CA GLU A 11 -19.95 5.53 6.66
C GLU A 11 -20.67 4.87 7.85
N SER A 12 -20.87 3.55 7.84
CA SER A 12 -21.56 2.83 8.93
C SER A 12 -20.66 2.45 10.10
N LEU A 13 -19.34 2.59 9.97
CA LEU A 13 -18.38 2.34 11.05
C LEU A 13 -18.46 3.39 12.16
N LYS A 14 -17.94 3.06 13.34
CA LYS A 14 -17.71 4.01 14.42
C LYS A 14 -16.51 4.90 14.12
N ASP A 15 -16.47 6.07 14.74
CA ASP A 15 -15.37 7.04 14.60
C ASP A 15 -14.01 6.42 14.98
N GLU A 16 -13.97 5.62 16.04
CA GLU A 16 -12.77 4.90 16.50
C GLU A 16 -12.26 3.87 15.47
N GLU A 17 -13.18 3.17 14.81
CA GLU A 17 -12.85 2.18 13.78
C GLU A 17 -12.31 2.87 12.52
N ARG A 18 -12.94 3.97 12.10
CA ARG A 18 -12.44 4.80 10.99
C ARG A 18 -11.08 5.40 11.30
N TYR A 19 -10.88 5.91 12.52
CA TYR A 19 -9.59 6.44 12.95
C TYR A 19 -8.50 5.38 12.87
N PHE A 20 -8.76 4.18 13.42
CA PHE A 20 -7.83 3.06 13.39
C PHE A 20 -7.46 2.66 11.96
N ILE A 21 -8.46 2.39 11.11
CA ILE A 21 -8.24 1.96 9.72
C ILE A 21 -7.50 3.04 8.92
N SER A 22 -7.82 4.32 9.11
CA SER A 22 -7.14 5.42 8.40
C SER A 22 -5.64 5.46 8.74
N HIS A 23 -5.28 5.27 10.01
CA HIS A 23 -3.87 5.26 10.44
C HIS A 23 -3.13 4.02 9.92
N VAL A 24 -3.79 2.86 9.91
CA VAL A 24 -3.22 1.63 9.33
C VAL A 24 -2.97 1.80 7.83
N LEU A 25 -3.93 2.37 7.09
CA LEU A 25 -3.75 2.66 5.66
C LEU A 25 -2.63 3.66 5.40
N ALA A 26 -2.53 4.72 6.21
CA ALA A 26 -1.44 5.69 6.10
C ALA A 26 -0.06 5.06 6.37
N PHE A 27 0.03 4.17 7.37
CA PHE A 27 1.25 3.42 7.64
C PHE A 27 1.66 2.53 6.46
N PHE A 28 0.73 1.79 5.87
CA PHE A 28 1.02 0.92 4.74
C PHE A 28 1.41 1.70 3.48
N ALA A 29 0.67 2.77 3.16
CA ALA A 29 0.98 3.61 2.00
C ALA A 29 2.39 4.21 2.05
N ALA A 30 2.89 4.55 3.24
CA ALA A 30 4.27 5.01 3.43
C ALA A 30 5.30 3.85 3.41
N SER A 31 4.93 2.68 3.95
CA SER A 31 5.84 1.54 4.12
C SER A 31 6.26 0.91 2.79
N ASP A 32 5.36 0.82 1.82
CA ASP A 32 5.65 0.21 0.51
C ASP A 32 6.80 0.91 -0.23
N GLY A 33 6.91 2.24 -0.10
CA GLY A 33 8.01 3.01 -0.66
C GLY A 33 9.36 2.63 -0.06
N ILE A 34 9.42 2.45 1.26
CA ILE A 34 10.64 2.06 2.00
C ILE A 34 11.07 0.64 1.60
N VAL A 35 10.10 -0.29 1.45
CA VAL A 35 10.37 -1.66 1.01
C VAL A 35 10.92 -1.67 -0.40
N ASN A 36 10.31 -0.91 -1.32
CA ASN A 36 10.77 -0.81 -2.71
C ASN A 36 12.18 -0.21 -2.81
N GLU A 37 12.47 0.83 -2.05
CA GLU A 37 13.81 1.45 -2.00
C GLU A 37 14.87 0.42 -1.62
N ASN A 38 14.62 -0.37 -0.57
CA ASN A 38 15.55 -1.43 -0.16
C ASN A 38 15.68 -2.56 -1.20
N LEU A 39 14.59 -2.96 -1.86
CA LEU A 39 14.64 -4.00 -2.91
C LEU A 39 15.47 -3.55 -4.11
N VAL A 40 15.27 -2.31 -4.56
CA VAL A 40 15.92 -1.74 -5.75
C VAL A 40 17.38 -1.37 -5.48
N GLU A 41 17.66 -0.66 -4.38
CA GLU A 41 18.99 -0.13 -4.10
C GLU A 41 19.92 -1.17 -3.48
N ARG A 42 19.37 -2.15 -2.77
CA ARG A 42 20.17 -3.15 -2.03
C ARG A 42 19.99 -4.55 -2.55
N PHE A 43 18.83 -5.19 -2.32
CA PHE A 43 18.74 -6.64 -2.50
C PHE A 43 18.96 -7.10 -3.95
N THR A 44 18.47 -6.36 -4.94
CA THR A 44 18.71 -6.67 -6.35
C THR A 44 20.15 -6.41 -6.81
N GLN A 45 20.89 -5.54 -6.10
CA GLN A 45 22.30 -5.23 -6.38
C GLN A 45 23.25 -6.19 -5.66
N GLU A 46 22.95 -6.56 -4.41
CA GLU A 46 23.76 -7.43 -3.57
C GLU A 46 23.67 -8.90 -4.00
N VAL A 47 22.45 -9.39 -4.33
CA VAL A 47 22.23 -10.80 -4.66
C VAL A 47 22.48 -11.07 -6.15
N GLN A 48 23.45 -11.95 -6.44
CA GLN A 48 23.84 -12.28 -7.81
C GLN A 48 23.11 -13.50 -8.40
N VAL A 49 22.45 -14.30 -7.57
CA VAL A 49 21.70 -15.49 -8.03
C VAL A 49 20.51 -15.05 -8.89
N THR A 50 20.47 -15.52 -10.14
CA THR A 50 19.51 -15.06 -11.15
C THR A 50 18.06 -15.33 -10.75
N GLU A 51 17.78 -16.51 -10.21
CA GLU A 51 16.43 -16.90 -9.76
C GLU A 51 15.93 -15.99 -8.64
N ALA A 52 16.81 -15.60 -7.71
CA ALA A 52 16.49 -14.66 -6.65
C ALA A 52 16.23 -13.24 -7.21
N ARG A 53 17.00 -12.81 -8.22
CA ARG A 53 16.76 -11.52 -8.90
C ARG A 53 15.44 -11.51 -9.67
N CYS A 54 15.06 -12.62 -10.30
CA CYS A 54 13.74 -12.76 -10.92
C CYS A 54 12.62 -12.62 -9.88
N PHE A 55 12.78 -13.25 -8.72
CA PHE A 55 11.84 -13.12 -7.61
C PHE A 55 11.73 -11.66 -7.12
N TYR A 56 12.86 -11.00 -6.85
CA TYR A 56 12.85 -9.60 -6.42
C TYR A 56 12.26 -8.65 -7.47
N GLY A 57 12.50 -8.90 -8.76
CA GLY A 57 11.87 -8.13 -9.84
C GLY A 57 10.34 -8.24 -9.81
N PHE A 58 9.80 -9.43 -9.56
CA PHE A 58 8.36 -9.62 -9.40
C PHE A 58 7.84 -9.02 -8.09
N GLN A 59 8.61 -9.12 -7.01
CA GLN A 59 8.26 -8.49 -5.74
C GLN A 59 8.13 -6.97 -5.88
N ILE A 60 9.09 -6.29 -6.50
CA ILE A 60 9.03 -4.84 -6.78
C ILE A 60 7.76 -4.48 -7.56
N ALA A 61 7.41 -5.27 -8.59
CA ALA A 61 6.19 -5.05 -9.35
C ALA A 61 4.93 -5.18 -8.47
N MET A 62 4.89 -6.18 -7.58
CA MET A 62 3.78 -6.37 -6.65
C MET A 62 3.69 -5.25 -5.60
N GLU A 63 4.81 -4.77 -5.06
CA GLU A 63 4.81 -3.65 -4.10
C GLU A 63 4.32 -2.34 -4.76
N ASN A 64 4.59 -2.13 -6.05
CA ASN A 64 3.99 -1.01 -6.79
C ASN A 64 2.46 -1.13 -6.90
N ILE A 65 1.95 -2.34 -7.14
CA ILE A 65 0.50 -2.61 -7.17
C ILE A 65 -0.11 -2.43 -5.77
N HIS A 66 0.59 -2.83 -4.71
CA HIS A 66 0.15 -2.58 -3.32
C HIS A 66 0.06 -1.08 -3.03
N SER A 67 1.08 -0.32 -3.41
CA SER A 67 1.12 1.14 -3.23
C SER A 67 -0.05 1.84 -3.95
N GLU A 68 -0.37 1.41 -5.18
CA GLU A 68 -1.56 1.88 -5.90
C GLU A 68 -2.86 1.50 -5.18
N MET A 69 -2.97 0.25 -4.70
CA MET A 69 -4.15 -0.23 -4.00
C MET A 69 -4.41 0.57 -2.71
N TYR A 70 -3.40 0.81 -1.88
CA TYR A 70 -3.56 1.62 -0.67
C TYR A 70 -3.93 3.06 -1.00
N SER A 71 -3.31 3.65 -2.03
CA SER A 71 -3.67 4.98 -2.52
C SER A 71 -5.15 5.05 -2.96
N LEU A 72 -5.63 4.00 -3.64
CA LEU A 72 -7.03 3.90 -4.07
C LEU A 72 -7.99 3.76 -2.88
N LEU A 73 -7.64 2.96 -1.87
CA LEU A 73 -8.43 2.82 -0.63
C LEU A 73 -8.51 4.15 0.13
N ILE A 74 -7.37 4.83 0.29
CA ILE A 74 -7.29 6.16 0.93
C ILE A 74 -8.19 7.15 0.18
N ASN A 75 -8.09 7.22 -1.15
CA ASN A 75 -8.93 8.11 -1.95
C ASN A 75 -10.43 7.76 -1.87
N THR A 76 -10.76 6.48 -1.69
CA THR A 76 -12.14 6.01 -1.60
C THR A 76 -12.76 6.38 -0.24
N TYR A 77 -12.01 6.21 0.84
CA TYR A 77 -12.52 6.35 2.22
C TYR A 77 -12.31 7.76 2.80
N ILE A 78 -11.20 8.42 2.44
CA ILE A 78 -10.77 9.71 3.01
C ILE A 78 -10.99 10.82 1.97
N LYS A 79 -12.24 11.24 1.80
CA LYS A 79 -12.64 12.21 0.77
C LYS A 79 -12.35 13.68 1.12
N LYS A 80 -12.01 13.98 2.39
CA LYS A 80 -11.66 15.33 2.82
C LYS A 80 -10.19 15.34 3.22
N PRO A 81 -9.34 16.19 2.61
CA PRO A 81 -8.08 16.52 3.25
C PRO A 81 -8.41 17.14 4.62
N ALA A 82 -7.77 16.66 5.68
CA ALA A 82 -7.78 17.40 6.93
C ALA A 82 -7.11 18.75 6.65
N GLU A 83 -7.82 19.85 6.93
CA GLU A 83 -7.24 21.20 7.00
C GLU A 83 -6.14 21.25 8.07
#